data_AF-A0A3S3QJI8-F1
#
_entry.id   AF-A0A3S3QJI8-F1
#
_cell.length_a   1.000
_cell.length_b   1.000
_cell.length_c   1.000
_cell.angle_alpha   90.00
_cell.angle_beta   90.00
_cell.angle_gamma   90.00
#
_symmetry.space_group_name_H-M   'P 1'
#
loop_
_entity.id
_entity.type
_entity.pdbx_description
1 polymer ?
#
loop_
_entity_poly.entity_id
_entity_poly.type
_entity_poly.pdbx_seq_one_letter_code
_entity_poly.pdbx_strand_id
1 'polypeptide(L)'
;MSDPKQESKFEVNKTYAEINARIKAGEAVVVTADEMVDIVRQEGPVEAARRIDVVTTGTFSTMCSSGAFLNFGQTNPTIKAQKVWINKVSAYAGLAAIDIYLGATEPTEGDPLNQVYPGEFRYGGGHIIEDLVAGKAVQLEAKAYPTDCYANTKCKKEITLAE
;
A
#
# COMPACT_ATOMS: atom_id res chain seq x y z
N MET A 1 -44.99 -3.32 -10.35
CA MET A 1 -44.11 -4.47 -10.62
C MET A 1 -43.39 -4.78 -9.34
N SER A 2 -43.81 -5.84 -8.66
CA SER A 2 -43.20 -6.30 -7.40
C SER A 2 -41.87 -6.99 -7.72
N ASP A 3 -40.79 -6.52 -7.10
CA ASP A 3 -39.47 -7.15 -7.21
C ASP A 3 -39.55 -8.65 -6.85
N PRO A 4 -38.97 -9.54 -7.67
CA PRO A 4 -38.98 -10.97 -7.38
C PRO A 4 -38.22 -11.23 -6.08
N LYS A 5 -38.88 -11.94 -5.15
CA LYS A 5 -38.31 -12.37 -3.86
C LYS A 5 -36.98 -13.08 -4.10
N GLN A 6 -35.90 -12.44 -3.69
CA GLN A 6 -34.56 -12.98 -3.75
C GLN A 6 -34.48 -14.14 -2.75
N GLU A 7 -34.30 -15.37 -3.25
CA GLU A 7 -34.13 -16.55 -2.40
C GLU A 7 -32.93 -16.36 -1.45
N SER A 8 -33.13 -16.69 -0.16
CA SER A 8 -32.16 -16.39 0.89
C SER A 8 -30.93 -17.29 0.80
N LYS A 9 -29.76 -16.70 0.49
CA LYS A 9 -28.51 -17.44 0.30
C LYS A 9 -27.85 -17.89 1.62
N PHE A 10 -28.18 -17.23 2.73
CA PHE A 10 -27.56 -17.47 4.05
C PHE A 10 -28.62 -17.57 5.17
N GLU A 11 -28.25 -18.05 6.36
CA GLU A 11 -29.16 -18.08 7.53
C GLU A 11 -29.53 -16.68 8.03
N VAL A 12 -28.66 -15.69 7.81
CA VAL A 12 -28.90 -14.27 8.06
C VAL A 12 -28.67 -13.51 6.76
N ASN A 13 -29.66 -12.72 6.33
CA ASN A 13 -29.57 -11.90 5.14
C ASN A 13 -29.91 -10.47 5.54
N LYS A 14 -28.97 -9.56 5.29
CA LYS A 14 -29.17 -8.12 5.40
C LYS A 14 -28.92 -7.52 4.04
N THR A 15 -29.82 -6.65 3.60
CA THR A 15 -29.63 -5.90 2.37
C THR A 15 -28.88 -4.60 2.64
N TYR A 16 -28.18 -4.09 1.62
CA TYR A 16 -27.59 -2.75 1.71
C TYR A 16 -28.64 -1.67 1.99
N ALA A 17 -29.87 -1.82 1.50
CA ALA A 17 -30.95 -0.87 1.75
C ALA A 17 -31.33 -0.81 3.24
N GLU A 18 -31.47 -1.98 3.88
CA GLU A 18 -31.75 -2.09 5.32
C GLU A 18 -30.59 -1.52 6.15
N ILE A 19 -29.35 -1.90 5.86
CA ILE A 19 -28.16 -1.40 6.58
C ILE A 19 -28.06 0.13 6.45
N ASN A 20 -28.25 0.68 5.24
CA ASN A 20 -28.22 2.12 5.02
C ASN A 20 -29.35 2.87 5.74
N ALA A 21 -30.54 2.26 5.86
CA ALA A 21 -31.64 2.84 6.63
C ALA A 21 -31.29 2.91 8.13
N ARG A 22 -30.71 1.84 8.69
CA ARG A 22 -30.24 1.81 10.09
C ARG A 22 -29.13 2.83 10.35
N ILE A 23 -28.18 2.99 9.42
CA ILE A 23 -27.13 4.01 9.53
C ILE A 23 -27.74 5.41 9.58
N LYS A 24 -28.68 5.73 8.67
CA LYS A 24 -29.37 7.04 8.65
C LYS A 24 -30.20 7.30 9.89
N ALA A 25 -30.78 6.26 10.49
CA ALA A 25 -31.54 6.34 11.73
C ALA A 25 -30.65 6.44 12.99
N GLY A 26 -29.33 6.22 12.88
CA GLY A 26 -28.44 6.14 14.04
C GLY A 26 -28.58 4.84 14.84
N GLU A 27 -29.18 3.80 14.23
CA GLU A 27 -29.49 2.52 14.86
C GLU A 27 -28.57 1.38 14.42
N ALA A 28 -27.63 1.66 13.51
CA ALA A 28 -26.67 0.67 13.03
C ALA A 28 -25.70 0.27 14.14
N VAL A 29 -25.52 -1.04 14.31
CA VAL A 29 -24.49 -1.59 15.18
C VAL A 29 -23.20 -1.69 14.37
N VAL A 30 -22.25 -0.81 14.68
CA VAL A 30 -20.95 -0.70 14.02
C VAL A 30 -19.87 -1.19 15.00
N VAL A 31 -19.01 -2.10 14.54
CA VAL A 31 -17.90 -2.64 15.34
C VAL A 31 -16.59 -2.57 14.55
N THR A 32 -15.46 -2.71 15.23
CA THR A 32 -14.15 -2.91 14.61
C THR A 32 -13.93 -4.37 14.22
N ALA A 33 -12.95 -4.62 13.35
CA ALA A 33 -12.54 -5.98 12.98
C ALA A 33 -12.09 -6.79 14.21
N ASP A 34 -11.42 -6.15 15.17
CA ASP A 34 -10.97 -6.80 16.41
C ASP A 34 -12.16 -7.18 17.31
N GLU A 35 -13.12 -6.27 17.51
CA GLU A 35 -14.35 -6.56 18.27
C GLU A 35 -15.18 -7.67 17.60
N MET A 36 -15.21 -7.72 16.26
CA MET A 36 -15.92 -8.76 15.52
C MET A 36 -15.39 -10.17 15.82
N VAL A 37 -14.08 -10.33 15.98
CA VAL A 37 -13.46 -11.62 16.34
C VAL A 37 -13.97 -12.10 17.69
N ASP A 38 -14.02 -11.22 18.68
CA ASP A 38 -14.50 -11.55 20.02
C ASP A 38 -16.00 -11.83 20.06
N ILE A 39 -16.81 -11.05 19.35
CA ILE A 39 -18.26 -11.27 19.28
C ILE A 39 -18.58 -12.63 18.66
N VAL A 40 -17.91 -12.99 17.56
CA VAL A 40 -18.09 -14.32 16.93
C VAL A 40 -17.66 -15.44 17.87
N ARG A 41 -16.59 -15.26 18.65
CA ARG A 41 -16.13 -16.26 19.62
C ARG A 41 -17.12 -16.47 20.76
N GLN A 42 -17.78 -15.41 21.22
CA GLN A 42 -18.71 -15.45 22.36
C GLN A 42 -20.13 -15.89 21.97
N GLU A 43 -20.62 -15.39 20.83
CA GLU A 43 -22.03 -15.49 20.43
C GLU A 43 -22.26 -16.41 19.23
N GLY A 44 -21.20 -16.76 18.51
CA GLY A 44 -21.25 -17.54 17.28
C GLY A 44 -21.49 -16.68 16.03
N PRO A 45 -21.14 -17.18 14.85
CA PRO A 45 -21.16 -16.41 13.60
C PRO A 45 -22.58 -15.98 13.17
N VAL A 46 -23.60 -16.79 13.46
CA VAL A 46 -25.00 -16.51 13.09
C VAL A 46 -25.56 -15.33 13.89
N GLU A 47 -25.36 -15.33 15.22
CA GLU A 47 -25.83 -14.22 16.06
C GLU A 47 -25.02 -12.95 15.83
N ALA A 48 -23.70 -13.07 15.65
CA ALA A 48 -22.86 -11.94 15.24
C ALA A 48 -23.39 -11.28 13.96
N ALA A 49 -23.69 -12.08 12.92
CA ALA A 49 -24.25 -11.59 11.67
C ALA A 49 -25.64 -10.96 11.84
N ARG A 50 -26.48 -11.51 12.74
CA ARG A 50 -27.82 -10.97 13.03
C ARG A 50 -27.73 -9.60 13.71
N ARG A 51 -26.82 -9.42 14.66
CA ARG A 51 -26.70 -8.19 15.46
C ARG A 51 -25.92 -7.08 14.77
N ILE A 52 -24.80 -7.39 14.11
CA ILE A 52 -23.84 -6.41 13.59
C ILE A 52 -24.22 -5.99 12.17
N ASP A 53 -24.23 -4.68 11.90
CA ASP A 53 -24.56 -4.15 10.57
C ASP A 53 -23.33 -3.77 9.75
N VAL A 54 -22.29 -3.24 10.42
CA VAL A 54 -21.06 -2.78 9.77
C VAL A 54 -19.86 -3.23 10.59
N VAL A 55 -18.89 -3.85 9.91
CA VAL A 55 -17.56 -4.10 10.47
C VAL A 55 -16.61 -3.10 9.83
N THR A 56 -15.95 -2.32 10.67
CA THR A 56 -14.94 -1.33 10.27
C THR A 56 -13.56 -1.95 10.41
N THR A 57 -12.73 -1.74 9.40
CA THR A 57 -11.33 -2.15 9.42
C THR A 57 -10.47 -0.95 9.04
N GLY A 58 -9.28 -0.89 9.61
CA GLY A 58 -8.29 0.14 9.33
C GLY A 58 -6.92 -0.51 9.27
N THR A 59 -6.14 -0.17 8.25
CA THR A 59 -4.76 -0.64 8.12
C THR A 59 -3.83 0.54 8.30
N PHE A 60 -2.83 0.40 9.18
CA PHE A 60 -1.76 1.38 9.36
C PHE A 60 -0.47 0.87 8.69
N SER A 61 -0.56 0.53 7.41
CA SER A 61 0.56 0.02 6.62
C SER A 61 0.33 0.31 5.14
N THR A 62 1.39 0.28 4.35
CA THR A 62 1.31 0.41 2.89
C THR A 62 0.56 -0.80 2.30
N MET A 63 -0.59 -0.54 1.69
CA MET A 63 -1.41 -1.55 1.04
C MET A 63 -1.01 -1.75 -0.43
N CYS A 64 -1.56 -2.79 -1.07
CA CYS A 64 -1.53 -2.89 -2.52
C CYS A 64 -2.07 -1.60 -3.16
N SER A 65 -1.45 -1.18 -4.26
CA SER A 65 -1.70 0.12 -4.92
C SER A 65 -1.19 1.37 -4.18
N SER A 66 -0.44 1.22 -3.09
CA SER A 66 0.28 2.33 -2.44
C SER A 66 1.64 2.57 -3.10
N GLY A 67 2.15 3.80 -3.01
CA GLY A 67 3.48 4.16 -3.46
C GLY A 67 3.87 5.58 -3.07
N ALA A 68 5.11 5.96 -3.38
CA ALA A 68 5.64 7.29 -3.12
C ALA A 68 6.19 7.92 -4.41
N PHE A 69 5.78 9.16 -4.68
CA PHE A 69 6.38 9.99 -5.73
C PHE A 69 7.45 10.87 -5.09
N LEU A 70 8.70 10.72 -5.52
CA LEU A 70 9.86 11.34 -4.91
C LEU A 70 10.68 12.13 -5.94
N ASN A 71 11.26 13.24 -5.52
CA ASN A 71 12.31 13.94 -6.23
C ASN A 71 13.58 13.87 -5.38
N PHE A 72 14.66 13.28 -5.90
CA PHE A 72 15.84 12.99 -5.07
C PHE A 72 16.93 14.09 -5.10
N GLY A 73 16.63 15.22 -5.74
CA GLY A 73 17.56 16.34 -5.94
C GLY A 73 18.59 16.08 -7.05
N GLN A 74 19.01 17.15 -7.73
CA GLN A 74 19.98 17.05 -8.81
C GLN A 74 21.38 16.69 -8.29
N THR A 75 22.20 16.17 -9.19
CA THR A 75 23.65 16.00 -8.96
C THR A 75 24.43 17.10 -9.66
N ASN A 76 25.72 17.25 -9.35
CA ASN A 76 26.62 18.13 -10.09
C ASN A 76 27.82 17.31 -10.60
N PRO A 77 27.95 17.06 -11.92
CA PRO A 77 27.07 17.51 -13.02
C PRO A 77 25.66 16.88 -12.96
N THR A 78 24.67 17.52 -13.59
CA THR A 78 23.25 17.12 -13.56
C THR A 78 22.99 15.77 -14.23
N ILE A 79 21.96 15.06 -13.77
CA ILE A 79 21.55 13.74 -14.26
C ILE A 79 20.07 13.74 -14.70
N LYS A 80 19.79 12.98 -15.75
CA LYS A 80 18.43 12.55 -16.14
C LYS A 80 18.34 11.04 -15.95
N ALA A 81 17.89 10.60 -14.77
CA ALA A 81 17.89 9.21 -14.39
C ALA A 81 16.98 8.36 -15.28
N GLN A 82 17.50 7.22 -15.75
CA GLN A 82 16.77 6.24 -16.53
C GLN A 82 16.41 5.00 -15.72
N LYS A 83 17.29 4.59 -14.81
CA LYS A 83 17.07 3.49 -13.87
C LYS A 83 17.48 3.95 -12.48
N VAL A 84 16.64 3.70 -11.49
CA VAL A 84 16.86 4.12 -10.11
C VAL A 84 16.56 2.96 -9.18
N TRP A 85 17.39 2.81 -8.15
CA TRP A 85 17.19 1.90 -7.05
C TRP A 85 17.32 2.67 -5.74
N ILE A 86 16.51 2.33 -4.75
CA ILE A 86 16.64 2.79 -3.37
C ILE A 86 16.80 1.54 -2.51
N ASN A 87 17.88 1.42 -1.75
CA ASN A 87 18.20 0.21 -0.97
C ASN A 87 18.04 -1.09 -1.80
N LYS A 88 18.45 -1.05 -3.08
CA LYS A 88 18.31 -2.13 -4.08
C LYS A 88 16.86 -2.49 -4.47
N VAL A 89 15.86 -1.72 -4.07
CA VAL A 89 14.49 -1.81 -4.58
C VAL A 89 14.35 -0.89 -5.79
N SER A 90 13.79 -1.40 -6.89
CA SER A 90 13.60 -0.61 -8.11
C SER A 90 12.62 0.54 -7.86
N ALA A 91 12.94 1.73 -8.39
CA ALA A 91 12.00 2.85 -8.45
C ALA A 91 11.81 3.25 -9.91
N TYR A 92 10.56 3.44 -10.31
CA TYR A 92 10.21 3.82 -11.67
C TYR A 92 10.71 5.24 -11.95
N ALA A 93 11.66 5.36 -12.88
CA ALA A 93 12.10 6.63 -13.44
C ALA A 93 11.36 6.94 -14.75
N GLY A 94 11.79 7.96 -15.50
CA GLY A 94 11.16 8.31 -16.78
C GLY A 94 9.98 9.28 -16.68
N LEU A 95 9.69 9.77 -15.47
CA LEU A 95 8.71 10.83 -15.22
C LEU A 95 9.26 12.21 -15.64
N ALA A 96 10.51 12.49 -15.26
CA ALA A 96 11.26 13.67 -15.68
C ALA A 96 12.77 13.42 -15.51
N ALA A 97 13.55 14.38 -14.99
CA ALA A 97 14.99 14.23 -14.81
C ALA A 97 15.37 13.39 -13.58
N ILE A 98 14.72 13.66 -12.44
CA ILE A 98 15.08 13.09 -11.13
C ILE A 98 13.84 12.77 -10.29
N ASP A 99 12.68 12.76 -10.94
CA ASP A 99 11.40 12.36 -10.35
C ASP A 99 11.21 10.85 -10.56
N ILE A 100 10.83 10.17 -9.48
CA ILE A 100 10.68 8.71 -9.43
C ILE A 100 9.38 8.33 -8.72
N TYR A 101 8.86 7.15 -9.05
CA TYR A 101 7.75 6.52 -8.35
C TYR A 101 8.18 5.18 -7.76
N LEU A 102 8.05 5.04 -6.44
CA LEU A 102 8.36 3.82 -5.70
C LEU A 102 7.06 3.09 -5.34
N GLY A 103 6.86 1.89 -5.88
CA GLY A 103 5.72 1.06 -5.51
C GLY A 103 5.94 0.38 -4.16
N ALA A 104 4.95 0.41 -3.26
CA ALA A 104 5.08 -0.20 -1.94
C ALA A 104 5.29 -1.73 -1.97
N THR A 105 4.85 -2.38 -3.04
CA THR A 105 4.96 -3.82 -3.24
C THR A 105 6.18 -4.24 -4.05
N GLU A 106 7.04 -3.30 -4.46
CA GLU A 106 8.24 -3.63 -5.23
C GLU A 106 9.23 -4.37 -4.31
N PRO A 107 9.67 -5.59 -4.68
CA PRO A 107 10.62 -6.34 -3.88
C PRO A 107 12.04 -5.77 -4.04
N THR A 108 12.92 -6.16 -3.11
CA THR A 108 14.35 -5.93 -3.29
C THR A 108 14.86 -6.74 -4.48
N GLU A 109 15.76 -6.15 -5.27
CA GLU A 109 16.41 -6.84 -6.38
C GLU A 109 17.12 -8.12 -5.87
N GLY A 110 16.82 -9.25 -6.50
CA GLY A 110 17.35 -10.57 -6.10
C GLY A 110 16.57 -11.29 -5.00
N ASP A 111 15.44 -10.75 -4.54
CA ASP A 111 14.53 -11.50 -3.66
C ASP A 111 14.05 -12.79 -4.36
N PRO A 112 14.09 -13.96 -3.70
CA PRO A 112 13.68 -15.24 -4.29
C PRO A 112 12.17 -15.31 -4.57
N LEU A 113 11.40 -14.33 -4.09
CA LEU A 113 9.94 -14.28 -4.14
C LEU A 113 9.38 -15.61 -3.64
N ASN A 114 8.41 -16.16 -4.34
CA ASN A 114 7.84 -17.48 -4.04
C ASN A 114 8.53 -18.64 -4.78
N GLN A 115 9.78 -18.48 -5.25
CA GLN A 115 10.51 -19.62 -5.84
C GLN A 115 10.76 -20.74 -4.80
N VAL A 116 10.97 -20.34 -3.54
CA VAL A 116 10.91 -21.24 -2.38
C VAL A 116 9.75 -20.76 -1.51
N TYR A 117 8.69 -21.57 -1.40
CA TYR A 117 7.48 -21.18 -0.70
C TYR A 117 7.52 -21.57 0.79
N PRO A 118 7.10 -20.68 1.72
CA PRO A 118 6.66 -19.31 1.48
C PRO A 118 7.82 -18.34 1.26
N GLY A 119 7.66 -17.37 0.36
CA GLY A 119 8.63 -16.28 0.19
C GLY A 119 8.73 -15.42 1.44
N GLU A 120 9.93 -14.91 1.73
CA GLU A 120 10.21 -14.18 2.98
C GLU A 120 9.91 -12.69 2.89
N PHE A 121 10.06 -12.08 1.70
CA PHE A 121 9.77 -10.65 1.44
C PHE A 121 10.34 -9.70 2.50
N ARG A 122 11.59 -9.93 2.93
CA ARG A 122 12.20 -9.27 4.11
C ARG A 122 12.31 -7.75 3.99
N TYR A 123 12.39 -7.23 2.76
CA TYR A 123 12.56 -5.81 2.50
C TYR A 123 12.04 -5.44 1.09
N GLY A 124 11.53 -4.22 0.94
CA GLY A 124 10.86 -3.79 -0.30
C GLY A 124 10.43 -2.33 -0.24
N GLY A 125 9.61 -1.89 -1.20
CA GLY A 125 9.19 -0.50 -1.32
C GLY A 125 8.45 0.05 -0.10
N GLY A 126 7.57 -0.74 0.51
CA GLY A 126 6.85 -0.35 1.73
C GLY A 126 7.80 -0.05 2.90
N HIS A 127 8.85 -0.87 3.06
CA HIS A 127 9.88 -0.67 4.08
C HIS A 127 10.71 0.60 3.84
N ILE A 128 10.98 0.94 2.57
CA ILE A 128 11.65 2.22 2.24
C ILE A 128 10.76 3.42 2.58
N ILE A 129 9.46 3.33 2.27
CA ILE A 129 8.50 4.37 2.61
C ILE A 129 8.46 4.55 4.13
N GLU A 130 8.40 3.44 4.89
CA GLU A 130 8.48 3.45 6.35
C GLU A 130 9.78 4.10 6.84
N ASP A 131 10.94 3.69 6.32
CA ASP A 131 12.24 4.22 6.72
C ASP A 131 12.33 5.73 6.47
N LEU A 132 11.88 6.21 5.31
CA LEU A 132 11.84 7.64 4.99
C LEU A 132 10.91 8.41 5.93
N VAL A 133 9.71 7.89 6.22
CA VAL A 133 8.76 8.51 7.17
C VAL A 133 9.32 8.53 8.59
N ALA A 134 10.08 7.50 8.97
CA ALA A 134 10.79 7.43 10.25
C ALA A 134 12.04 8.34 10.31
N GLY A 135 12.33 9.09 9.24
CA GLY A 135 13.49 10.00 9.16
C GLY A 135 14.82 9.27 8.99
N LYS A 136 14.81 7.98 8.63
CA LYS A 136 16.02 7.22 8.34
C LYS A 136 16.53 7.54 6.94
N ALA A 137 17.83 7.41 6.78
CA ALA A 137 18.49 7.58 5.50
C ALA A 137 18.43 6.30 4.66
N VAL A 138 18.26 6.46 3.35
CA VAL A 138 18.23 5.36 2.38
C VAL A 138 19.23 5.63 1.25
N GLN A 139 19.80 4.55 0.70
CA GLN A 139 20.82 4.61 -0.34
C GLN A 139 20.18 4.57 -1.73
N LEU A 140 20.30 5.68 -2.46
CA LEU A 140 19.86 5.80 -3.84
C LEU A 140 21.03 5.51 -4.80
N GLU A 141 20.79 4.71 -5.83
CA GLU A 141 21.65 4.55 -7.00
C GLU A 141 20.86 4.86 -8.26
N ALA A 142 21.41 5.67 -9.16
CA ALA A 142 20.81 5.93 -10.46
C ALA A 142 21.80 5.68 -11.59
N LYS A 143 21.26 5.25 -12.74
CA LYS A 143 21.97 5.10 -14.02
C LYS A 143 21.21 5.85 -15.11
N ALA A 144 21.96 6.48 -16.01
CA ALA A 144 21.46 7.33 -17.07
C ALA A 144 22.35 7.26 -18.31
N TYR A 145 21.84 7.79 -19.42
CA TYR A 145 22.64 8.15 -20.60
C TYR A 145 22.91 9.66 -20.59
N PRO A 146 24.04 10.12 -21.15
CA PRO A 146 24.35 11.54 -21.16
C PRO A 146 23.52 12.29 -22.23
N THR A 147 23.28 13.56 -21.97
CA THR A 147 22.71 14.53 -22.92
C THR A 147 23.42 15.87 -22.74
N ASP A 148 23.20 16.83 -23.63
CA ASP A 148 23.80 18.17 -23.53
C ASP A 148 23.45 18.87 -22.21
N CYS A 149 22.22 18.69 -21.71
CA CYS A 149 21.75 19.30 -20.46
C CYS A 149 22.03 18.44 -19.21
N TYR A 150 22.38 17.17 -19.38
CA TYR A 150 22.55 16.19 -18.30
C TYR A 150 23.75 15.29 -18.62
N ALA A 151 24.94 15.75 -18.27
CA ALA A 151 26.18 15.06 -18.61
C ALA A 151 26.44 13.83 -17.73
N ASN A 152 25.85 13.77 -16.53
CA ASN A 152 26.11 12.68 -15.60
C ASN A 152 25.35 11.40 -16.00
N THR A 153 26.01 10.26 -15.87
CA THR A 153 25.49 8.93 -16.28
C THR A 153 25.25 7.99 -15.10
N LYS A 154 25.73 8.34 -13.90
CA LYS A 154 25.51 7.55 -12.69
C LYS A 154 25.57 8.43 -11.45
N CYS A 155 24.78 8.10 -10.44
CA CYS A 155 24.94 8.70 -9.12
C CYS A 155 24.67 7.69 -8.01
N LYS A 156 25.28 7.96 -6.85
CA LYS A 156 24.95 7.33 -5.58
C LYS A 156 24.77 8.44 -4.56
N LYS A 157 23.68 8.39 -3.80
CA LYS A 157 23.33 9.42 -2.83
C LYS A 157 22.65 8.77 -1.64
N GLU A 158 22.94 9.26 -0.45
CA GLU A 158 22.12 9.01 0.72
C GLU A 158 21.03 10.08 0.76
N ILE A 159 19.77 9.67 0.87
CA ILE A 159 18.62 10.59 0.91
C ILE A 159 17.79 10.34 2.17
N THR A 160 17.20 11.41 2.69
CA THR A 160 16.21 11.40 3.77
C THR A 160 14.97 12.19 3.32
N LEU A 161 13.89 12.18 4.10
CA LEU A 161 12.71 13.00 3.80
C LEU A 161 12.91 14.49 4.18
N ALA A 162 13.89 14.80 5.03
CA ALA A 162 14.12 16.14 5.57
C ALA A 162 15.00 17.03 4.68
N GLU A 163 15.61 16.46 3.64
CA GLU A 163 16.56 17.09 2.72
C GLU A 163 16.03 17.11 1.28
#